data_AF-A0A6S6XZ16-F1
#
_entry.id   AF-A0A6S6XZ16-F1
#
_cell.length_a   1.000
_cell.length_b   1.000
_cell.length_c   1.000
_cell.angle_alpha   90.00
_cell.angle_beta   90.00
_cell.angle_gamma   90.00
#
_symmetry.space_group_name_H-M   'P 1'
#
loop_
_entity.id
_entity.type
_entity.pdbx_description
1 polymer ?
#
loop_
_entity_poly.entity_id
_entity_poly.type
_entity_poly.pdbx_seq_one_letter_code
_entity_poly.pdbx_strand_id
1 'polypeptide(L)'
;MDSKAQLKSARAKMNAKSKMAEYQPELATQAQDWDIVMHQLNNGGSMCEMYHTLLLIAPRSQMNRSSQIALNVWRNERFTITPLKLLQLATLYSSLPMTLTETAREDLKKLRLITTKTTVNAVDMAPIIGEWKGAGDPVMLFFGRRGSPTFLDFYSNQQGNYNVFVAGVSGSGKSVAMNEIVSAYRGIGARVWVIDVGRSYQNLIRLQKGTFIEFTPFAKNPLCINPFSWVGTDNELDFKAEMRLLKPMIGRMASPNAPLTEFQYSLIAEAITAVWKDYGPETTPTKIRDFLLDKIKNESGGVERVAYELAKQLQPFTTEGIYGEYFNGPANISLDGDMIGLELEELKNAPELRRVVLFVLTSRIAHDMYLSRDRKKICLVDEAWQLLGADKETAEFIEEGYRRARKYNGIFCVGTQGIEDAFKNDASQAAYSNADWKLFLRQDKKNLEKLIEDGMVNFSPAVKRMLLSLRTERGRFSEMLIASPNGDSVVRHIPDPFSLLMASTNATDFNECESLLNQGYSTMEALTIMLQRRGQLV
;
A
#
# COMPACT_ATOMS: atom_id res chain seq x y z
N MET A 1 21.80 -46.35 -18.29
CA MET A 1 20.86 -46.93 -17.30
C MET A 1 19.70 -47.65 -17.98
N ASP A 2 19.41 -47.35 -19.24
CA ASP A 2 18.19 -47.76 -19.95
C ASP A 2 18.20 -49.24 -20.35
N SER A 3 19.35 -49.79 -20.76
CA SER A 3 19.51 -51.24 -21.00
C SER A 3 19.20 -52.08 -19.73
N LYS A 4 19.57 -51.56 -18.54
CA LYS A 4 19.25 -52.21 -17.25
C LYS A 4 17.77 -52.10 -16.92
N ALA A 5 17.11 -51.00 -17.28
CA ALA A 5 15.67 -50.81 -17.10
C ALA A 5 14.87 -51.78 -17.98
N GLN A 6 15.25 -51.95 -19.25
CA GLN A 6 14.64 -52.91 -20.17
C GLN A 6 14.72 -54.35 -19.65
N LEU A 7 15.91 -54.78 -19.18
CA LEU A 7 16.11 -56.10 -18.60
C LEU A 7 15.27 -56.32 -17.33
N LYS A 8 15.17 -55.31 -16.46
CA LYS A 8 14.35 -55.40 -15.25
C LYS A 8 12.84 -55.43 -15.55
N SER A 9 12.39 -54.64 -16.51
CA SER A 9 10.99 -54.66 -16.99
C SER A 9 10.62 -56.03 -17.55
N ALA A 10 11.47 -56.61 -18.41
CA ALA A 10 11.26 -57.95 -18.97
C ALA A 10 11.15 -59.02 -17.88
N ARG A 11 12.03 -58.98 -16.87
CA ARG A 11 11.99 -59.90 -15.72
C ARG A 11 10.73 -59.72 -14.85
N ALA A 12 10.33 -58.48 -14.58
CA ALA A 12 9.12 -58.19 -13.81
C ALA A 12 7.86 -58.73 -14.51
N LYS A 13 7.75 -58.53 -15.84
CA LYS A 13 6.65 -59.09 -16.64
C LYS A 13 6.63 -60.62 -16.64
N MET A 14 7.80 -61.26 -16.70
CA MET A 14 7.92 -62.71 -16.63
C MET A 14 7.48 -63.24 -15.25
N ASN A 15 7.91 -62.59 -14.17
CA ASN A 15 7.54 -62.98 -12.80
C ASN A 15 6.04 -62.79 -12.53
N ALA A 16 5.44 -61.70 -13.03
CA ALA A 16 4.00 -61.45 -12.91
C ALA A 16 3.12 -62.49 -13.63
N LYS A 17 3.69 -63.24 -14.59
CA LYS A 17 3.02 -64.35 -15.30
C LYS A 17 3.37 -65.73 -14.74
N SER A 18 4.16 -65.80 -13.66
CA SER A 18 4.53 -67.07 -13.04
C SER A 18 3.40 -67.65 -12.19
N LYS A 19 3.41 -68.96 -11.95
CA LYS A 19 2.42 -69.63 -11.07
C LYS A 19 2.41 -69.08 -9.63
N MET A 20 3.54 -68.52 -9.17
CA MET A 20 3.64 -67.90 -7.84
C MET A 20 2.93 -66.54 -7.75
N ALA A 21 2.67 -65.88 -8.89
CA ALA A 21 1.98 -64.58 -8.92
C ALA A 21 0.53 -64.66 -8.42
N GLU A 22 -0.10 -65.84 -8.51
CA GLU A 22 -1.45 -66.08 -7.98
C GLU A 22 -1.55 -65.84 -6.46
N TYR A 23 -0.45 -66.02 -5.74
CA TYR A 23 -0.36 -65.84 -4.29
C TYR A 23 0.41 -64.58 -3.88
N GLN A 24 0.93 -63.81 -4.84
CA GLN A 24 1.77 -62.64 -4.63
C GLN A 24 1.34 -61.47 -5.54
N PRO A 25 0.26 -60.74 -5.18
CA PRO A 25 -0.28 -59.64 -5.99
C PRO A 25 0.73 -58.52 -6.25
N GLU A 26 1.74 -58.37 -5.38
CA GLU A 26 2.83 -57.40 -5.53
C GLU A 26 3.61 -57.57 -6.86
N LEU A 27 3.71 -58.80 -7.39
CA LEU A 27 4.42 -59.04 -8.65
C LEU A 27 3.72 -58.38 -9.84
N ALA A 28 2.39 -58.32 -9.83
CA ALA A 28 1.62 -57.61 -10.85
C ALA A 28 1.82 -56.09 -10.76
N THR A 29 1.79 -55.54 -9.54
CA THR A 29 2.08 -54.11 -9.29
C THR A 29 3.49 -53.75 -9.74
N GLN A 30 4.50 -54.57 -9.45
CA GLN A 30 5.86 -54.35 -9.93
C GLN A 30 5.96 -54.33 -11.45
N ALA A 31 5.25 -55.22 -12.15
CA ALA A 31 5.23 -55.21 -13.62
C ALA A 31 4.59 -53.91 -14.16
N GLN A 32 3.49 -53.47 -13.55
CA GLN A 32 2.83 -52.20 -13.89
C GLN A 32 3.75 -50.99 -13.65
N ASP A 33 4.47 -50.95 -12.53
CA ASP A 33 5.45 -49.88 -12.26
C ASP A 33 6.54 -49.83 -13.34
N TRP A 34 7.02 -50.98 -13.79
CA TRP A 34 8.00 -51.06 -14.88
C TRP A 34 7.42 -50.65 -16.24
N ASP A 35 6.12 -50.85 -16.47
CA ASP A 35 5.45 -50.35 -17.67
C ASP A 35 5.42 -48.82 -17.69
N ILE A 36 5.15 -48.17 -16.54
CA ILE A 36 5.21 -46.71 -16.40
C ILE A 36 6.63 -46.21 -16.71
N VAL A 37 7.66 -46.86 -16.17
CA VAL A 37 9.07 -46.50 -16.44
C VAL A 37 9.41 -46.64 -17.92
N MET A 38 9.03 -47.75 -18.56
CA MET A 38 9.29 -47.97 -19.98
C MET A 38 8.54 -46.98 -20.87
N HIS A 39 7.30 -46.63 -20.53
CA HIS A 39 6.54 -45.60 -21.24
C HIS A 39 7.27 -44.25 -21.21
N GLN A 40 7.78 -43.85 -20.03
CA GLN A 40 8.55 -42.60 -19.91
C GLN A 40 9.84 -42.63 -20.74
N LEU A 41 10.59 -43.74 -20.71
CA LEU A 41 11.81 -43.89 -21.50
C LEU A 41 11.55 -43.85 -23.01
N ASN A 42 10.47 -44.47 -23.47
CA ASN A 42 10.12 -44.50 -24.90
C ASN A 42 9.67 -43.12 -25.41
N ASN A 43 9.13 -42.26 -24.53
CA ASN A 43 8.68 -40.91 -24.86
C ASN A 43 9.76 -39.84 -24.63
N GLY A 44 11.04 -40.21 -24.68
CA GLY A 44 12.17 -39.27 -24.55
C GLY A 44 12.53 -38.89 -23.12
N GLY A 45 11.88 -39.48 -22.11
CA GLY A 45 12.29 -39.37 -20.71
C GLY A 45 13.59 -40.14 -20.43
N SER A 46 14.24 -39.82 -19.31
CA SER A 46 15.47 -40.50 -18.89
C SER A 46 15.42 -40.91 -17.42
N MET A 47 16.40 -41.70 -16.99
CA MET A 47 16.60 -42.07 -15.59
C MET A 47 17.65 -41.18 -14.96
N CYS A 48 17.40 -40.74 -13.73
CA CYS A 48 18.35 -39.98 -12.93
C CYS A 48 18.53 -40.60 -11.55
N GLU A 49 19.65 -40.29 -10.92
CA GLU A 49 19.90 -40.61 -9.52
C GLU A 49 19.41 -39.44 -8.67
N MET A 50 18.66 -39.76 -7.63
CA MET A 50 18.08 -38.79 -6.71
C MET A 50 18.32 -39.25 -5.28
N TYR A 51 18.68 -38.30 -4.42
CA TYR A 51 18.58 -38.43 -2.97
C TYR A 51 17.67 -37.31 -2.45
N HIS A 52 16.88 -37.60 -1.41
CA HIS A 52 16.01 -36.63 -0.78
C HIS A 52 16.31 -36.63 0.72
N THR A 53 16.78 -35.49 1.21
CA THR A 53 17.23 -35.32 2.58
C THR A 53 16.48 -34.16 3.20
N LEU A 54 15.82 -34.41 4.34
CA LEU A 54 15.18 -33.39 5.14
C LEU A 54 16.05 -33.05 6.34
N LEU A 55 16.62 -31.84 6.34
CA LEU A 55 17.31 -31.28 7.50
C LEU A 55 16.34 -30.49 8.36
N LEU A 56 16.20 -30.86 9.62
CA LEU A 56 15.36 -30.16 10.59
C LEU A 56 16.22 -29.35 11.55
N ILE A 57 16.00 -28.04 11.60
CA ILE A 57 16.63 -27.15 12.58
C ILE A 57 15.57 -26.80 13.63
N ALA A 58 15.83 -27.14 14.90
CA ALA A 58 14.93 -26.85 16.01
C ALA A 58 15.72 -26.71 17.31
N PRO A 59 15.17 -25.99 18.32
CA PRO A 59 15.73 -26.00 19.67
C PRO A 59 15.85 -27.44 20.18
N ARG A 60 16.92 -27.73 20.93
CA ARG A 60 17.24 -29.09 21.42
C ARG A 60 16.07 -29.76 22.15
N SER A 61 15.30 -28.99 22.92
CA SER A 61 14.12 -29.46 23.66
C SER A 61 12.94 -29.86 22.76
N GLN A 62 12.88 -29.38 21.52
CA GLN A 62 11.77 -29.63 20.59
C GLN A 62 12.12 -30.65 19.49
N MET A 63 13.38 -31.08 19.38
CA MET A 63 13.88 -31.88 18.25
C MET A 63 13.11 -33.20 18.03
N ASN A 64 12.79 -33.92 19.11
CA ASN A 64 11.99 -35.16 19.01
C ASN A 64 10.58 -34.88 18.48
N ARG A 65 9.94 -33.82 18.98
CA ARG A 65 8.61 -33.40 18.53
C ARG A 65 8.63 -33.02 17.06
N SER A 66 9.58 -32.19 16.64
CA SER A 66 9.74 -31.76 15.24
C SER A 66 10.01 -32.94 14.30
N SER A 67 10.84 -33.90 14.71
CA SER A 67 11.10 -35.12 13.93
C SER A 67 9.84 -35.97 13.76
N GLN A 68 9.04 -36.13 14.83
CA GLN A 68 7.79 -36.88 14.75
C GLN A 68 6.74 -36.20 13.86
N ILE A 69 6.65 -34.87 13.92
CA ILE A 69 5.76 -34.09 13.05
C ILE A 69 6.16 -34.30 11.59
N ALA A 70 7.46 -34.18 11.26
CA ALA A 70 7.95 -34.39 9.90
C ALA A 70 7.63 -35.81 9.39
N LEU A 71 7.86 -36.85 10.23
CA LEU A 71 7.51 -38.23 9.89
C LEU A 71 6.01 -38.40 9.59
N ASN A 72 5.14 -37.77 10.39
CA ASN A 72 3.69 -37.84 10.21
C ASN A 72 3.24 -37.13 8.93
N VAL A 73 3.81 -35.97 8.61
CA VAL A 73 3.49 -35.22 7.38
C VAL A 73 3.78 -36.05 6.14
N TRP A 74 4.98 -36.63 6.02
CA TRP A 74 5.33 -37.46 4.86
C TRP A 74 4.49 -38.74 4.82
N ARG A 75 4.23 -39.37 5.97
CA ARG A 75 3.41 -40.59 6.03
C ARG A 75 1.98 -40.34 5.55
N ASN A 76 1.39 -39.19 5.84
CA ASN A 76 0.07 -38.82 5.34
C ASN A 76 0.04 -38.70 3.81
N GLU A 77 1.15 -38.25 3.22
CA GLU A 77 1.35 -38.21 1.76
C GLU A 77 1.87 -39.55 1.19
N ARG A 78 1.77 -40.65 1.95
CA ARG A 78 2.21 -42.01 1.57
C ARG A 78 3.72 -42.13 1.29
N PHE A 79 4.53 -41.20 1.77
CA PHE A 79 5.98 -41.31 1.79
C PHE A 79 6.48 -41.81 3.14
N THR A 80 7.50 -42.65 3.12
CA THR A 80 8.21 -43.06 4.35
C THR A 80 9.59 -42.43 4.37
N ILE A 81 9.81 -41.50 5.30
CA ILE A 81 11.14 -40.99 5.64
C ILE A 81 11.61 -41.66 6.94
N THR A 82 12.92 -41.71 7.17
CA THR A 82 13.51 -42.35 8.34
C THR A 82 14.61 -41.47 8.95
N PRO A 83 14.69 -41.34 10.28
CA PRO A 83 15.78 -40.61 10.93
C PRO A 83 17.14 -41.24 10.62
N LEU A 84 18.07 -40.44 10.11
CA LEU A 84 19.44 -40.88 9.80
C LEU A 84 20.33 -40.80 11.05
N LYS A 85 20.33 -41.87 11.84
CA LYS A 85 21.17 -42.00 13.04
C LYS A 85 22.61 -42.35 12.63
N LEU A 86 23.59 -41.68 13.24
CA LEU A 86 25.04 -41.86 13.00
C LEU A 86 25.52 -41.51 11.57
N LEU A 87 24.65 -40.91 10.75
CA LEU A 87 24.97 -40.45 9.39
C LEU A 87 24.80 -38.93 9.25
N GLN A 88 24.70 -38.20 10.36
CA GLN A 88 24.33 -36.79 10.37
C GLN A 88 25.31 -35.93 9.58
N LEU A 89 26.62 -36.18 9.71
CA LEU A 89 27.64 -35.40 9.02
C LEU A 89 27.61 -35.61 7.50
N ALA A 90 27.57 -36.88 7.05
CA ALA A 90 27.47 -37.20 5.62
C ALA A 90 26.18 -36.63 5.00
N THR A 91 25.08 -36.73 5.74
CA THR A 91 23.77 -36.20 5.34
C THR A 91 23.78 -34.67 5.28
N LEU A 92 24.39 -33.99 6.26
CA LEU A 92 24.53 -32.54 6.28
C LEU A 92 25.32 -32.07 5.07
N TYR A 93 26.49 -32.65 4.80
CA TYR A 93 27.28 -32.32 3.62
C TYR A 93 26.46 -32.51 2.34
N SER A 94 25.77 -33.64 2.18
CA SER A 94 24.93 -33.88 1.00
C SER A 94 23.76 -32.91 0.85
N SER A 95 23.30 -32.28 1.93
CA SER A 95 22.17 -31.33 1.90
C SER A 95 22.56 -29.90 1.53
N LEU A 96 23.86 -29.57 1.56
CA LEU A 96 24.36 -28.25 1.21
C LEU A 96 24.45 -28.07 -0.32
N PRO A 97 24.31 -26.84 -0.83
CA PRO A 97 24.45 -26.59 -2.25
C PRO A 97 25.87 -26.90 -2.74
N MET A 98 25.98 -27.43 -3.96
CA MET A 98 27.24 -27.68 -4.67
C MET A 98 28.20 -28.68 -4.00
N THR A 99 27.70 -29.59 -3.16
CA THR A 99 28.54 -30.59 -2.45
C THR A 99 28.50 -32.01 -3.03
N LEU A 100 27.66 -32.27 -4.05
CA LEU A 100 27.54 -33.58 -4.68
C LEU A 100 28.73 -33.86 -5.63
N THR A 101 29.90 -34.11 -5.05
CA THR A 101 31.08 -34.59 -5.77
C THR A 101 30.93 -36.07 -6.14
N GLU A 102 31.80 -36.59 -7.00
CA GLU A 102 31.82 -38.01 -7.36
C GLU A 102 32.00 -38.89 -6.12
N THR A 103 32.93 -38.54 -5.22
CA THR A 103 33.16 -39.26 -3.96
C THR A 103 31.94 -39.21 -3.05
N ALA A 104 31.32 -38.03 -2.87
CA ALA A 104 30.10 -37.90 -2.06
C ALA A 104 28.96 -38.75 -2.63
N ARG A 105 28.80 -38.77 -3.96
CA ARG A 105 27.83 -39.61 -4.65
C ARG A 105 28.10 -41.10 -4.40
N GLU A 106 29.34 -41.56 -4.47
CA GLU A 106 29.68 -42.96 -4.19
C GLU A 106 29.38 -43.36 -2.75
N ASP A 107 29.68 -42.49 -1.79
CA ASP A 107 29.39 -42.75 -0.37
C ASP A 107 27.89 -42.79 -0.11
N LEU A 108 27.12 -41.86 -0.68
CA LEU A 108 25.65 -41.91 -0.61
C LEU A 108 25.07 -43.19 -1.22
N LYS A 109 25.69 -43.73 -2.29
CA LYS A 109 25.31 -45.04 -2.86
C LYS A 109 25.63 -46.19 -1.91
N LYS A 110 26.83 -46.23 -1.31
CA LYS A 110 27.22 -47.25 -0.32
C LYS A 110 26.28 -47.25 0.89
N LEU A 111 25.87 -46.05 1.31
CA LEU A 111 24.92 -45.83 2.40
C LEU A 111 23.45 -46.08 2.01
N ARG A 112 23.17 -46.42 0.75
CA ARG A 112 21.81 -46.63 0.19
C ARG A 112 20.89 -45.41 0.33
N LEU A 113 21.46 -44.21 0.28
CA LEU A 113 20.73 -42.93 0.33
C LEU A 113 20.37 -42.39 -1.07
N ILE A 114 20.99 -42.93 -2.13
CA ILE A 114 20.64 -42.63 -3.53
C ILE A 114 19.73 -43.71 -4.10
N THR A 115 18.67 -43.26 -4.77
CA THR A 115 17.77 -44.12 -5.54
C THR A 115 17.70 -43.67 -7.00
N THR A 116 17.33 -44.57 -7.91
CA THR A 116 17.11 -44.22 -9.31
C THR A 116 15.63 -43.92 -9.53
N LYS A 117 15.34 -42.81 -10.21
CA LYS A 117 13.98 -42.36 -10.56
C LYS A 117 13.91 -42.02 -12.05
N THR A 118 12.71 -42.02 -12.62
CA THR A 118 12.47 -41.32 -13.89
C THR A 118 12.64 -39.81 -13.66
N THR A 119 13.04 -39.07 -14.68
CA THR A 119 13.15 -37.61 -14.58
C THR A 119 11.83 -36.94 -14.19
N VAL A 120 10.69 -37.46 -14.66
CA VAL A 120 9.35 -36.97 -14.28
C VAL A 120 9.12 -37.11 -12.77
N ASN A 121 9.34 -38.30 -12.20
CA ASN A 121 9.20 -38.48 -10.75
C ASN A 121 10.20 -37.61 -9.97
N ALA A 122 11.41 -37.41 -10.49
CA ALA A 122 12.39 -36.55 -9.84
C ALA A 122 11.95 -35.08 -9.83
N VAL A 123 11.29 -34.61 -10.89
CA VAL A 123 10.69 -33.26 -10.96
C VAL A 123 9.52 -33.14 -9.99
N ASP A 124 8.60 -34.10 -9.99
CA ASP A 124 7.42 -34.09 -9.09
C ASP A 124 7.81 -34.15 -7.61
N MET A 125 8.95 -34.78 -7.30
CA MET A 125 9.51 -34.88 -5.95
C MET A 125 10.50 -33.75 -5.61
N ALA A 126 10.82 -32.85 -6.54
CA ALA A 126 11.77 -31.79 -6.31
C ALA A 126 11.19 -30.78 -5.29
N PRO A 127 11.92 -30.41 -4.22
CA PRO A 127 11.41 -29.50 -3.19
C PRO A 127 11.46 -28.03 -3.66
N ILE A 128 11.03 -27.74 -4.89
CA ILE A 128 11.01 -26.39 -5.45
C ILE A 128 9.76 -25.69 -4.93
N ILE A 129 9.87 -25.14 -3.72
CA ILE A 129 8.84 -24.31 -3.11
C ILE A 129 9.34 -22.86 -3.10
N GLY A 130 8.95 -22.08 -4.10
CA GLY A 130 9.25 -20.65 -4.17
C GLY A 130 8.08 -19.81 -3.66
N GLU A 131 8.36 -18.70 -2.98
CA GLU A 131 7.40 -17.60 -2.86
C GLU A 131 7.69 -16.54 -3.90
N TRP A 132 6.68 -15.72 -4.19
CA TRP A 132 6.88 -14.55 -5.02
C TRP A 132 7.89 -13.61 -4.35
N LYS A 133 8.96 -13.26 -5.08
CA LYS A 133 10.04 -12.39 -4.59
C LYS A 133 9.72 -10.90 -4.77
N GLY A 134 8.55 -10.60 -5.31
CA GLY A 134 8.09 -9.24 -5.49
C GLY A 134 8.32 -8.73 -6.92
N ALA A 135 8.36 -7.42 -7.10
CA ALA A 135 8.48 -6.79 -8.41
C ALA A 135 9.21 -5.44 -8.33
N GLY A 136 10.12 -5.22 -9.29
CA GLY A 136 10.87 -3.97 -9.43
C GLY A 136 12.08 -3.84 -8.51
N ASP A 137 12.46 -2.59 -8.29
CA ASP A 137 13.54 -2.20 -7.40
C ASP A 137 13.17 -2.48 -5.93
N PRO A 138 14.17 -2.66 -5.04
CA PRO A 138 13.94 -2.95 -3.62
C PRO A 138 13.53 -1.70 -2.83
N VAL A 139 12.36 -1.12 -3.15
CA VAL A 139 11.84 0.09 -2.51
C VAL A 139 11.19 -0.25 -1.16
N MET A 140 10.25 -1.20 -1.15
CA MET A 140 9.62 -1.71 0.08
C MET A 140 10.05 -3.15 0.36
N LEU A 141 10.23 -3.51 1.64
CA LEU A 141 10.58 -4.87 2.07
C LEU A 141 9.43 -5.55 2.81
N PHE A 142 9.03 -6.70 2.30
CA PHE A 142 8.09 -7.63 2.93
C PHE A 142 8.69 -9.04 2.98
N PHE A 143 7.94 -9.97 3.57
CA PHE A 143 8.34 -11.38 3.63
C PHE A 143 7.19 -12.29 3.25
N GLY A 144 7.44 -13.32 2.44
CA GLY A 144 6.49 -14.40 2.26
C GLY A 144 6.21 -15.15 3.58
N ARG A 145 5.13 -15.92 3.64
CA ARG A 145 4.76 -16.71 4.82
C ARG A 145 5.84 -17.73 5.24
N ARG A 146 6.68 -18.16 4.29
CA ARG A 146 7.82 -19.05 4.51
C ARG A 146 9.13 -18.31 4.79
N GLY A 147 9.09 -16.98 4.87
CA GLY A 147 10.23 -16.13 5.23
C GLY A 147 11.08 -15.66 4.06
N SER A 148 10.62 -15.87 2.81
CA SER A 148 11.32 -15.35 1.63
C SER A 148 11.24 -13.82 1.60
N PRO A 149 12.34 -13.07 1.50
CA PRO A 149 12.27 -11.63 1.27
C PRO A 149 11.53 -11.32 -0.05
N THR A 150 10.62 -10.35 0.02
CA THR A 150 9.77 -9.93 -1.09
C THR A 150 9.86 -8.41 -1.23
N PHE A 151 10.36 -7.94 -2.36
CA PHE A 151 10.60 -6.52 -2.60
C PHE A 151 9.58 -5.91 -3.54
N LEU A 152 9.11 -4.70 -3.26
CA LEU A 152 8.04 -4.10 -4.07
C LEU A 152 8.37 -2.66 -4.46
N ASP A 153 8.24 -2.37 -5.75
CA ASP A 153 8.13 -1.02 -6.30
C ASP A 153 6.90 -0.95 -7.23
N PHE A 154 5.93 -0.09 -6.89
CA PHE A 154 4.76 0.13 -7.74
C PHE A 154 5.10 0.67 -9.14
N TYR A 155 6.22 1.38 -9.30
CA TYR A 155 6.71 1.85 -10.61
C TYR A 155 7.20 0.70 -11.52
N SER A 156 7.34 -0.51 -10.98
CA SER A 156 7.74 -1.68 -11.78
C SER A 156 6.67 -2.12 -12.78
N ASN A 157 5.43 -1.65 -12.63
CA ASN A 157 4.35 -2.02 -13.55
C ASN A 157 4.53 -1.35 -14.91
N GLN A 158 4.95 -2.12 -15.92
CA GLN A 158 5.15 -1.59 -17.28
C GLN A 158 3.85 -1.57 -18.10
N GLN A 159 2.88 -2.42 -17.79
CA GLN A 159 1.70 -2.65 -18.64
C GLN A 159 0.52 -1.74 -18.30
N GLY A 160 0.42 -1.28 -17.05
CA GLY A 160 -0.63 -0.35 -16.64
C GLY A 160 -0.12 0.73 -15.70
N ASN A 161 -0.95 1.23 -14.79
CA ASN A 161 -0.60 2.35 -13.92
C ASN A 161 0.08 1.93 -12.61
N TYR A 162 0.53 2.93 -11.86
CA TYR A 162 1.24 2.75 -10.61
C TYR A 162 0.32 2.91 -9.39
N ASN A 163 -0.96 3.19 -9.60
CA ASN A 163 -1.87 3.58 -8.55
C ASN A 163 -2.24 2.39 -7.66
N VAL A 164 -2.49 2.70 -6.40
CA VAL A 164 -2.61 1.73 -5.32
C VAL A 164 -3.95 1.89 -4.64
N PHE A 165 -4.64 0.78 -4.39
CA PHE A 165 -5.80 0.76 -3.52
C PHE A 165 -5.50 -0.12 -2.30
N VAL A 166 -5.69 0.41 -1.10
CA VAL A 166 -5.42 -0.28 0.16
C VAL A 166 -6.72 -0.42 0.94
N ALA A 167 -7.07 -1.65 1.32
CA ALA A 167 -8.24 -1.90 2.16
C ALA A 167 -7.93 -2.84 3.32
N GLY A 168 -8.43 -2.53 4.51
CA GLY A 168 -8.28 -3.38 5.68
C GLY A 168 -8.97 -2.82 6.92
N VAL A 169 -9.61 -3.71 7.69
CA VAL A 169 -10.35 -3.30 8.89
C VAL A 169 -9.44 -2.66 9.93
N SER A 170 -10.04 -1.92 10.87
CA SER A 170 -9.28 -1.35 11.99
C SER A 170 -8.42 -2.40 12.71
N GLY A 171 -7.16 -2.06 12.96
CA GLY A 171 -6.16 -2.96 13.57
C GLY A 171 -5.64 -4.07 12.65
N SER A 172 -5.91 -4.03 11.34
CA SER A 172 -5.31 -4.95 10.35
C SER A 172 -3.84 -4.62 10.05
N GLY A 173 -3.38 -3.42 10.40
CA GLY A 173 -2.04 -2.88 10.08
C GLY A 173 -2.02 -1.96 8.86
N LYS A 174 -3.18 -1.49 8.37
CA LYS A 174 -3.30 -0.58 7.22
C LYS A 174 -2.40 0.65 7.35
N SER A 175 -2.57 1.43 8.43
CA SER A 175 -1.80 2.67 8.63
C SER A 175 -0.30 2.42 8.73
N VAL A 176 0.12 1.28 9.31
CA VAL A 176 1.55 0.89 9.36
C VAL A 176 2.06 0.57 7.95
N ALA A 177 1.33 -0.20 7.16
CA ALA A 177 1.70 -0.51 5.77
C ALA A 177 1.71 0.75 4.88
N MET A 178 0.79 1.69 5.09
CA MET A 178 0.75 2.95 4.35
C MET A 178 1.88 3.91 4.77
N ASN A 179 2.24 3.95 6.05
CA ASN A 179 3.45 4.65 6.51
C ASN A 179 4.72 4.06 5.89
N GLU A 180 4.81 2.73 5.73
CA GLU A 180 5.92 2.06 5.04
C GLU A 180 6.01 2.52 3.56
N ILE A 181 4.89 2.59 2.85
CA ILE A 181 4.84 3.13 1.48
C ILE A 181 5.41 4.56 1.44
N VAL A 182 4.89 5.46 2.29
CA VAL A 182 5.33 6.86 2.34
C VAL A 182 6.81 6.95 2.66
N SER A 183 7.27 6.23 3.69
CA SER A 183 8.65 6.23 4.15
C SER A 183 9.61 5.74 3.07
N ALA A 184 9.31 4.58 2.45
CA ALA A 184 10.12 3.97 1.41
C ALA A 184 10.28 4.89 0.19
N TYR A 185 9.18 5.48 -0.28
CA TYR A 185 9.23 6.37 -1.44
C TYR A 185 9.91 7.71 -1.16
N ARG A 186 9.75 8.25 0.05
CA ARG A 186 10.54 9.40 0.52
C ARG A 186 12.02 9.08 0.60
N GLY A 187 12.37 7.86 1.03
CA GLY A 187 13.74 7.36 1.07
C GLY A 187 14.44 7.32 -0.28
N ILE A 188 13.69 7.18 -1.39
CA ILE A 188 14.21 7.26 -2.76
C ILE A 188 13.98 8.63 -3.43
N GLY A 189 13.65 9.67 -2.66
CA GLY A 189 13.54 11.05 -3.14
C GLY A 189 12.19 11.44 -3.77
N ALA A 190 11.13 10.62 -3.67
CA ALA A 190 9.83 10.94 -4.24
C ALA A 190 9.16 12.11 -3.52
N ARG A 191 8.42 12.99 -4.21
CA ARG A 191 7.53 13.96 -3.51
C ARG A 191 6.34 13.22 -2.91
N VAL A 192 5.95 13.51 -1.68
CA VAL A 192 4.80 12.85 -1.07
C VAL A 192 3.84 13.85 -0.44
N TRP A 193 2.56 13.70 -0.78
CA TRP A 193 1.43 14.34 -0.12
C TRP A 193 0.61 13.28 0.60
N VAL A 194 0.22 13.58 1.84
CA VAL A 194 -0.65 12.74 2.66
C VAL A 194 -1.87 13.54 3.06
N ILE A 195 -3.05 13.01 2.78
CA ILE A 195 -4.31 13.55 3.29
C ILE A 195 -4.85 12.51 4.28
N ASP A 196 -4.96 12.89 5.54
CA ASP A 196 -5.27 11.99 6.65
C ASP A 196 -6.42 12.51 7.53
N VAL A 197 -7.07 11.56 8.19
CA VAL A 197 -8.07 11.78 9.22
C VAL A 197 -7.64 10.94 10.43
N GLY A 198 -7.02 11.57 11.43
CA GLY A 198 -6.67 10.91 12.69
C GLY A 198 -5.18 10.86 13.05
N ARG A 199 -4.34 11.72 12.46
CA ARG A 199 -2.93 11.97 12.82
C ARG A 199 -2.01 10.75 12.72
N SER A 200 -2.35 9.77 11.89
CA SER A 200 -1.60 8.52 11.68
C SER A 200 -0.22 8.72 11.05
N TYR A 201 0.01 9.86 10.39
CA TYR A 201 1.26 10.17 9.69
C TYR A 201 2.03 11.34 10.33
N GLN A 202 1.51 11.93 11.41
CA GLN A 202 2.07 13.13 12.04
C GLN A 202 3.54 12.94 12.44
N ASN A 203 3.86 11.82 13.10
CA ASN A 203 5.22 11.52 13.53
C ASN A 203 6.16 11.34 12.33
N LEU A 204 5.72 10.62 11.29
CA LEU A 204 6.53 10.41 10.08
C LEU A 204 6.85 11.74 9.38
N ILE A 205 5.86 12.61 9.24
CA ILE A 205 6.03 13.93 8.62
C ILE A 205 7.02 14.78 9.42
N ARG A 206 6.87 14.82 10.75
CA ARG A 206 7.79 15.55 11.64
C ARG A 206 9.22 15.01 11.57
N LEU A 207 9.40 13.68 11.60
CA LEU A 207 10.72 13.03 11.47
C LEU A 207 11.41 13.37 10.14
N GLN A 208 10.64 13.49 9.06
CA GLN A 208 11.14 13.87 7.74
C GLN A 208 11.20 15.39 7.52
N LYS A 209 10.91 16.20 8.55
CA LYS A 209 10.87 17.67 8.49
C LYS A 209 9.92 18.19 7.40
N GLY A 210 8.83 17.48 7.16
CA GLY A 210 7.78 17.87 6.23
C GLY A 210 6.84 18.92 6.82
N THR A 211 6.03 19.54 5.96
CA THR A 211 4.99 20.49 6.38
C THR A 211 3.77 19.70 6.87
N PHE A 212 3.43 19.82 8.15
CA PHE A 212 2.20 19.27 8.72
C PHE A 212 1.18 20.39 8.89
N ILE A 213 0.05 20.28 8.18
CA ILE A 213 -1.02 21.28 8.18
C ILE A 213 -2.13 20.75 9.08
N GLU A 214 -2.35 21.44 10.20
CA GLU A 214 -3.44 21.17 11.14
C GLU A 214 -4.20 22.47 11.47
N PHE A 215 -5.47 22.33 11.87
CA PHE A 215 -6.42 23.44 12.03
C PHE A 215 -6.81 23.56 13.50
N THR A 216 -5.78 23.64 14.36
CA THR A 216 -5.99 23.65 15.81
C THR A 216 -6.60 24.99 16.23
N PRO A 217 -7.81 24.98 16.83
CA PRO A 217 -8.43 26.20 17.29
C PRO A 217 -7.57 26.91 18.34
N PHE A 218 -7.50 28.24 18.28
CA PHE A 218 -6.78 29.08 19.25
C PHE A 218 -5.27 28.77 19.35
N ALA A 219 -4.67 28.25 18.27
CA ALA A 219 -3.22 28.06 18.20
C ALA A 219 -2.48 29.39 18.42
N LYS A 220 -1.33 29.35 19.11
CA LYS A 220 -0.51 30.54 19.37
C LYS A 220 -0.09 31.26 18.08
N ASN A 221 0.12 30.50 17.01
CA ASN A 221 0.35 30.98 15.66
C ASN A 221 -0.75 30.39 14.77
N PRO A 222 -1.83 31.15 14.48
CA PRO A 222 -2.93 30.64 13.67
C PRO A 222 -2.44 30.36 12.25
N LEU A 223 -2.85 29.22 11.69
CA LEU A 223 -2.56 28.83 10.33
C LEU A 223 -3.20 29.84 9.36
N CYS A 224 -2.43 30.33 8.39
CA CYS A 224 -2.97 31.12 7.28
C CYS A 224 -2.55 30.47 5.95
N ILE A 225 -3.52 30.14 5.12
CA ILE A 225 -3.38 29.49 3.81
C ILE A 225 -3.89 30.40 2.69
N ASN A 226 -3.59 31.70 2.78
CA ASN A 226 -4.00 32.66 1.78
C ASN A 226 -3.39 32.28 0.40
N PRO A 227 -4.22 31.86 -0.58
CA PRO A 227 -3.74 31.39 -1.88
C PRO A 227 -3.00 32.47 -2.67
N PHE A 228 -3.34 33.74 -2.45
CA PHE A 228 -2.76 34.88 -3.15
C PHE A 228 -1.29 35.08 -2.79
N SER A 229 -0.84 34.54 -1.66
CA SER A 229 0.57 34.56 -1.25
C SER A 229 1.47 33.66 -2.09
N TRP A 230 0.91 32.69 -2.83
CA TRP A 230 1.67 31.78 -3.69
C TRP A 230 1.64 32.17 -5.17
N VAL A 231 0.97 33.28 -5.50
CA VAL A 231 0.82 33.72 -6.88
C VAL A 231 2.11 34.33 -7.39
N GLY A 232 2.55 33.90 -8.57
CA GLY A 232 3.78 34.38 -9.21
C GLY A 232 5.08 33.92 -8.55
N THR A 233 5.02 32.98 -7.59
CA THR A 233 6.23 32.30 -7.08
C THR A 233 6.78 31.30 -8.09
N ASP A 234 5.95 30.86 -9.03
CA ASP A 234 6.31 29.95 -10.12
C ASP A 234 6.60 30.80 -11.37
N ASN A 235 7.86 30.87 -11.81
CA ASN A 235 8.29 31.72 -12.93
C ASN A 235 7.61 31.38 -14.28
N GLU A 236 6.87 30.28 -14.34
CA GLU A 236 6.21 29.78 -15.54
C GLU A 236 4.74 30.22 -15.69
N LEU A 237 4.11 30.73 -14.62
CA LEU A 237 2.69 31.14 -14.66
C LEU A 237 2.53 32.65 -14.47
N ASP A 238 1.77 33.27 -15.38
CA ASP A 238 1.27 34.62 -15.16
C ASP A 238 0.01 34.60 -14.27
N PHE A 239 -0.30 35.75 -13.66
CA PHE A 239 -1.52 35.90 -12.84
C PHE A 239 -2.80 35.48 -13.56
N LYS A 240 -2.85 35.58 -14.90
CA LYS A 240 -4.01 35.18 -15.69
C LYS A 240 -4.18 33.66 -15.72
N ALA A 241 -3.09 32.89 -15.74
CA ALA A 241 -3.15 31.44 -15.63
C ALA A 241 -3.64 31.02 -14.23
N GLU A 242 -3.17 31.69 -13.19
CA GLU A 242 -3.57 31.43 -11.80
C GLU A 242 -5.01 31.83 -11.46
N MET A 243 -5.58 32.79 -12.20
CA MET A 243 -7.00 33.14 -12.10
C MET A 243 -7.92 31.91 -12.25
N ARG A 244 -7.49 30.88 -13.01
CA ARG A 244 -8.24 29.62 -13.15
C ARG A 244 -8.39 28.85 -11.85
N LEU A 245 -7.49 29.04 -10.89
CA LEU A 245 -7.52 28.43 -9.55
C LEU A 245 -8.16 29.38 -8.53
N LEU A 246 -7.78 30.66 -8.56
CA LEU A 246 -8.21 31.67 -7.59
C LEU A 246 -9.73 31.95 -7.68
N LYS A 247 -10.27 32.03 -8.89
CA LYS A 247 -11.70 32.33 -9.11
C LYS A 247 -12.62 31.23 -8.58
N PRO A 248 -12.43 29.93 -8.89
CA PRO A 248 -13.21 28.86 -8.26
C PRO A 248 -13.04 28.81 -6.75
N MET A 249 -11.86 29.16 -6.22
CA MET A 249 -11.63 29.17 -4.78
C MET A 249 -12.47 30.21 -4.04
N ILE A 250 -12.46 31.46 -4.51
CA ILE A 250 -13.33 32.52 -3.96
C ILE A 250 -14.80 32.17 -4.19
N GLY A 251 -15.11 31.60 -5.36
CA GLY A 251 -16.44 31.07 -5.63
C GLY A 251 -16.88 30.02 -4.61
N ARG A 252 -15.95 29.19 -4.14
CA ARG A 252 -16.23 28.16 -3.12
C ARG A 252 -16.37 28.71 -1.72
N MET A 253 -15.68 29.81 -1.40
CA MET A 253 -15.91 30.56 -0.15
C MET A 253 -17.29 31.21 -0.13
N ALA A 254 -17.74 31.78 -1.25
CA ALA A 254 -19.06 32.38 -1.35
C ALA A 254 -20.18 31.32 -1.43
N SER A 255 -19.94 30.23 -2.15
CA SER A 255 -20.90 29.16 -2.36
C SER A 255 -20.21 27.79 -2.24
N PRO A 256 -20.02 27.29 -1.00
CA PRO A 256 -19.93 25.86 -0.72
C PRO A 256 -21.22 25.21 -1.27
N ASN A 257 -21.46 23.91 -1.31
CA ASN A 257 -22.78 23.33 -1.71
C ASN A 257 -23.34 23.59 -3.13
N ALA A 258 -23.29 24.79 -3.72
CA ALA A 258 -23.93 25.11 -5.01
C ALA A 258 -22.95 25.78 -6.00
N PRO A 259 -23.04 25.46 -7.31
CA PRO A 259 -22.25 26.14 -8.32
C PRO A 259 -22.71 27.58 -8.51
N LEU A 260 -21.77 28.48 -8.79
CA LEU A 260 -22.07 29.86 -9.17
C LEU A 260 -22.36 29.98 -10.68
N THR A 261 -23.20 30.95 -11.03
CA THR A 261 -23.47 31.34 -12.42
C THR A 261 -22.26 31.98 -13.08
N GLU A 262 -22.21 31.98 -14.41
CA GLU A 262 -21.14 32.66 -15.17
C GLU A 262 -21.04 34.16 -14.82
N PHE A 263 -22.17 34.82 -14.60
CA PHE A 263 -22.23 36.22 -14.19
C PHE A 263 -21.65 36.44 -12.78
N GLN A 264 -22.01 35.63 -11.79
CA GLN A 264 -21.38 35.70 -10.46
C GLN A 264 -19.86 35.51 -10.56
N TYR A 265 -19.44 34.56 -11.38
CA TYR A 265 -18.05 34.27 -11.66
C TYR A 265 -17.34 35.41 -12.40
N SER A 266 -18.01 36.19 -13.25
CA SER A 266 -17.41 37.39 -13.87
C SER A 266 -17.19 38.49 -12.84
N LEU A 267 -18.14 38.72 -11.93
CA LEU A 267 -18.00 39.69 -10.84
C LEU A 267 -16.86 39.32 -9.89
N ILE A 268 -16.73 38.04 -9.53
CA ILE A 268 -15.60 37.53 -8.73
C ILE A 268 -14.27 37.79 -9.46
N ALA A 269 -14.19 37.48 -10.76
CA ALA A 269 -12.97 37.69 -11.53
C ALA A 269 -12.58 39.16 -11.63
N GLU A 270 -13.56 40.04 -11.82
CA GLU A 270 -13.37 41.49 -11.81
C GLU A 270 -12.84 41.97 -10.46
N ALA A 271 -13.46 41.54 -9.35
CA ALA A 271 -13.04 41.89 -8.01
C ALA A 271 -11.63 41.37 -7.69
N ILE A 272 -11.31 40.11 -8.01
CA ILE A 272 -9.96 39.56 -7.81
C ILE A 272 -8.94 40.36 -8.62
N THR A 273 -9.24 40.68 -9.88
CA THR A 273 -8.30 41.41 -10.76
C THR A 273 -8.04 42.82 -10.24
N ALA A 274 -9.08 43.53 -9.82
CA ALA A 274 -8.95 44.88 -9.30
C ALA A 274 -8.19 44.90 -7.96
N VAL A 275 -8.54 44.01 -7.03
CA VAL A 275 -7.86 43.92 -5.73
C VAL A 275 -6.40 43.46 -5.92
N TRP A 276 -6.13 42.51 -6.80
CA TRP A 276 -4.77 42.08 -7.10
C TRP A 276 -3.91 43.21 -7.68
N LYS A 277 -4.49 44.07 -8.52
CA LYS A 277 -3.77 45.23 -9.06
C LYS A 277 -3.30 46.20 -7.96
N ASP A 278 -4.12 46.37 -6.92
CA ASP A 278 -3.85 47.33 -5.85
C ASP A 278 -3.00 46.73 -4.71
N TYR A 279 -3.14 45.43 -4.44
CA TYR A 279 -2.55 44.77 -3.26
C TYR A 279 -1.62 43.60 -3.57
N GLY A 280 -1.60 43.09 -4.80
CA GLY A 280 -0.78 41.94 -5.19
C GLY A 280 -0.96 40.75 -4.24
N PRO A 281 0.13 40.12 -3.75
CA PRO A 281 0.08 38.98 -2.82
C PRO A 281 -0.67 39.22 -1.51
N GLU A 282 -0.92 40.47 -1.15
CA GLU A 282 -1.73 40.84 0.02
C GLU A 282 -3.23 40.84 -0.26
N THR A 283 -3.67 40.38 -1.44
CA THR A 283 -5.09 40.15 -1.73
C THR A 283 -5.68 39.16 -0.72
N THR A 284 -6.88 39.47 -0.20
CA THR A 284 -7.58 38.62 0.78
C THR A 284 -9.08 38.57 0.49
N PRO A 285 -9.82 37.57 1.04
CA PRO A 285 -11.28 37.51 0.90
C PRO A 285 -11.98 38.78 1.42
N THR A 286 -11.46 39.42 2.47
CA THR A 286 -12.01 40.69 2.98
C THR A 286 -11.94 41.80 1.94
N LYS A 287 -10.79 41.98 1.29
CA LYS A 287 -10.61 43.02 0.27
C LYS A 287 -11.50 42.78 -0.95
N ILE A 288 -11.69 41.51 -1.33
CA ILE A 288 -12.60 41.12 -2.41
C ILE A 288 -14.06 41.41 -2.03
N ARG A 289 -14.47 41.07 -0.80
CA ARG A 289 -15.80 41.37 -0.25
C ARG A 289 -16.08 42.87 -0.27
N ASP A 290 -15.12 43.69 0.16
CA ASP A 290 -15.24 45.15 0.20
C ASP A 290 -15.36 45.73 -1.22
N PHE A 291 -14.56 45.24 -2.18
CA PHE A 291 -14.65 45.66 -3.57
C PHE A 291 -16.04 45.36 -4.18
N LEU A 292 -16.58 44.16 -3.93
CA LEU A 292 -17.91 43.77 -4.40
C LEU A 292 -19.01 44.71 -3.89
N LEU A 293 -18.92 45.16 -2.63
CA LEU A 293 -19.89 46.11 -2.04
C LEU A 293 -19.70 47.54 -2.55
N ASP A 294 -18.44 47.99 -2.61
CA ASP A 294 -18.15 49.41 -2.77
C ASP A 294 -18.01 49.85 -4.22
N LYS A 295 -17.56 48.95 -5.10
CA LYS A 295 -17.13 49.31 -6.47
C LYS A 295 -18.03 48.74 -7.55
N ILE A 296 -18.68 47.61 -7.34
CA ILE A 296 -19.61 47.05 -8.33
C ILE A 296 -21.00 47.66 -8.13
N LYS A 297 -21.40 48.53 -9.06
CA LYS A 297 -22.66 49.28 -9.01
C LYS A 297 -23.60 48.89 -10.15
N ASN A 298 -24.90 48.97 -9.87
CA ASN A 298 -25.95 48.90 -10.88
C ASN A 298 -26.11 50.24 -11.63
N GLU A 299 -27.00 50.26 -12.64
CA GLU A 299 -27.26 51.44 -13.47
C GLU A 299 -27.71 52.68 -12.67
N SER A 300 -28.31 52.49 -11.50
CA SER A 300 -28.75 53.55 -10.60
C SER A 300 -27.65 54.04 -9.64
N GLY A 301 -26.42 53.53 -9.74
CA GLY A 301 -25.30 53.86 -8.87
C GLY A 301 -25.33 53.18 -7.48
N GLY A 302 -26.34 52.35 -7.21
CA GLY A 302 -26.41 51.50 -6.01
C GLY A 302 -25.58 50.23 -6.17
N VAL A 303 -25.35 49.46 -5.09
CA VAL A 303 -24.59 48.19 -5.19
C VAL A 303 -25.32 47.22 -6.12
N GLU A 304 -24.59 46.57 -7.02
CA GLU A 304 -25.15 45.50 -7.84
C GLU A 304 -25.66 44.37 -6.93
N ARG A 305 -26.91 43.94 -7.14
CA ARG A 305 -27.59 43.00 -6.22
C ARG A 305 -26.81 41.70 -6.11
N VAL A 306 -26.32 41.18 -7.23
CA VAL A 306 -25.55 39.93 -7.26
C VAL A 306 -24.20 40.09 -6.55
N ALA A 307 -23.55 41.25 -6.68
CA ALA A 307 -22.32 41.55 -5.95
C ALA A 307 -22.55 41.64 -4.44
N TYR A 308 -23.66 42.24 -4.01
CA TYR A 308 -24.07 42.28 -2.61
C TYR A 308 -24.31 40.88 -2.04
N GLU A 309 -25.03 40.01 -2.78
CA GLU A 309 -25.27 38.62 -2.37
C GLU A 309 -23.95 37.84 -2.20
N LEU A 310 -23.03 37.95 -3.17
CA LEU A 310 -21.70 37.34 -3.10
C LEU A 310 -20.87 37.89 -1.92
N ALA A 311 -20.90 39.19 -1.70
CA ALA A 311 -20.18 39.81 -0.58
C ALA A 311 -20.70 39.32 0.78
N LYS A 312 -22.03 39.20 0.93
CA LYS A 312 -22.63 38.63 2.15
C LYS A 312 -22.25 37.16 2.36
N GLN A 313 -22.18 36.41 1.27
CA GLN A 313 -21.76 35.02 1.27
C GLN A 313 -20.28 34.84 1.64
N LEU A 314 -19.40 35.78 1.27
CA LEU A 314 -17.99 35.77 1.66
C LEU A 314 -17.74 36.13 3.13
N GLN A 315 -18.73 36.68 3.84
CA GLN A 315 -18.59 37.17 5.22
C GLN A 315 -17.94 36.16 6.20
N PRO A 316 -18.23 34.84 6.18
CA PRO A 316 -17.58 33.89 7.08
C PRO A 316 -16.06 33.81 6.91
N PHE A 317 -15.54 34.16 5.73
CA PHE A 317 -14.12 34.11 5.38
C PHE A 317 -13.43 35.49 5.42
N THR A 318 -14.11 36.56 5.83
CA THR A 318 -13.48 37.87 6.06
C THR A 318 -12.88 37.95 7.45
N THR A 319 -12.12 38.99 7.76
CA THR A 319 -11.53 39.23 9.09
C THR A 319 -12.56 39.29 10.23
N GLU A 320 -13.82 39.58 9.91
CA GLU A 320 -14.95 39.61 10.85
C GLU A 320 -15.65 38.24 10.97
N GLY A 321 -15.32 37.30 10.10
CA GLY A 321 -15.94 35.99 10.00
C GLY A 321 -15.22 34.91 10.80
N ILE A 322 -15.93 33.81 11.06
CA ILE A 322 -15.45 32.67 11.87
C ILE A 322 -14.23 31.94 11.26
N TYR A 323 -14.02 32.05 9.93
CA TYR A 323 -12.90 31.44 9.22
C TYR A 323 -11.87 32.47 8.75
N GLY A 324 -12.02 33.74 9.15
CA GLY A 324 -11.20 34.85 8.70
C GLY A 324 -9.70 34.65 8.91
N GLU A 325 -9.32 34.09 10.06
CA GLU A 325 -7.93 33.85 10.45
C GLU A 325 -7.16 32.98 9.43
N TYR A 326 -7.85 32.05 8.76
CA TYR A 326 -7.21 31.09 7.84
C TYR A 326 -6.86 31.70 6.48
N PHE A 327 -7.39 32.86 6.12
CA PHE A 327 -7.24 33.41 4.75
C PHE A 327 -6.92 34.90 4.68
N ASN A 328 -6.95 35.63 5.81
CA ASN A 328 -6.71 37.08 5.82
C ASN A 328 -5.35 37.44 6.42
N GLY A 329 -4.29 37.09 5.69
CA GLY A 329 -2.90 37.38 6.04
C GLY A 329 -1.95 36.81 5.00
N PRO A 330 -0.63 36.98 5.15
CA PRO A 330 0.33 36.24 4.36
C PRO A 330 0.26 34.75 4.73
N ALA A 331 0.32 33.86 3.74
CA ALA A 331 0.42 32.43 4.00
C ALA A 331 1.67 32.14 4.84
N ASN A 332 1.52 31.41 5.94
CA ASN A 332 2.59 31.11 6.88
C ASN A 332 3.08 29.66 6.82
N ILE A 333 2.71 28.95 5.76
CA ILE A 333 3.18 27.61 5.44
C ILE A 333 3.80 27.57 4.03
N SER A 334 4.82 26.73 3.85
CA SER A 334 5.33 26.39 2.53
C SER A 334 4.77 25.05 2.07
N LEU A 335 4.27 25.04 0.84
CA LEU A 335 3.79 23.86 0.15
C LEU A 335 4.79 23.34 -0.89
N ASP A 336 6.04 23.82 -0.87
CA ASP A 336 7.07 23.43 -1.86
C ASP A 336 7.94 22.27 -1.38
N GLY A 337 7.79 21.89 -0.11
CA GLY A 337 8.49 20.76 0.48
C GLY A 337 8.17 19.43 -0.17
N ASP A 338 9.06 18.46 0.06
CA ASP A 338 8.95 17.11 -0.49
C ASP A 338 8.02 16.18 0.30
N MET A 339 7.60 16.60 1.50
CA MET A 339 6.65 15.88 2.35
C MET A 339 5.64 16.87 2.91
N ILE A 340 4.38 16.70 2.57
CA ILE A 340 3.29 17.57 3.01
C ILE A 340 2.16 16.68 3.53
N GLY A 341 1.71 16.92 4.75
CA GLY A 341 0.54 16.25 5.32
C GLY A 341 -0.57 17.22 5.66
N LEU A 342 -1.79 16.82 5.33
CA LEU A 342 -3.02 17.53 5.66
C LEU A 342 -3.81 16.68 6.65
N GLU A 343 -3.96 17.18 7.87
CA GLU A 343 -4.82 16.59 8.89
C GLU A 343 -6.21 17.21 8.86
N LEU A 344 -7.24 16.38 8.76
CA LEU A 344 -8.62 16.83 8.53
C LEU A 344 -9.57 16.57 9.71
N GLU A 345 -9.14 15.89 10.77
CA GLU A 345 -10.00 15.57 11.93
C GLU A 345 -10.66 16.83 12.52
N GLU A 346 -9.89 17.89 12.74
CA GLU A 346 -10.37 19.15 13.34
C GLU A 346 -11.38 19.88 12.46
N LEU A 347 -11.38 19.61 11.15
CA LEU A 347 -12.29 20.21 10.18
C LEU A 347 -13.63 19.47 10.05
N LYS A 348 -13.83 18.34 10.75
CA LYS A 348 -15.10 17.58 10.71
C LYS A 348 -16.31 18.43 11.12
N ASN A 349 -16.13 19.33 12.08
CA ASN A 349 -17.20 20.19 12.60
C ASN A 349 -17.33 21.52 11.83
N ALA A 350 -16.48 21.77 10.83
CA ALA A 350 -16.48 22.99 10.01
C ALA A 350 -16.54 22.62 8.51
N PRO A 351 -17.67 22.06 8.02
CA PRO A 351 -17.76 21.49 6.68
C PRO A 351 -17.53 22.51 5.55
N GLU A 352 -17.84 23.79 5.76
CA GLU A 352 -17.59 24.87 4.80
C GLU A 352 -16.09 25.15 4.68
N LEU A 353 -15.39 25.35 5.80
CA LEU A 353 -13.94 25.50 5.84
C LEU A 353 -13.25 24.28 5.24
N ARG A 354 -13.68 23.08 5.61
CA ARG A 354 -13.14 21.81 5.10
C ARG A 354 -13.14 21.75 3.57
N ARG A 355 -14.24 22.14 2.94
CA ARG A 355 -14.35 22.15 1.46
C ARG A 355 -13.41 23.15 0.82
N VAL A 356 -13.29 24.36 1.38
CA VAL A 356 -12.37 25.39 0.85
C VAL A 356 -10.92 24.94 1.01
N VAL A 357 -10.53 24.42 2.18
CA VAL A 357 -9.19 23.89 2.45
C VAL A 357 -8.84 22.75 1.50
N LEU A 358 -9.73 21.76 1.35
CA LEU A 358 -9.53 20.65 0.42
C LEU A 358 -9.38 21.17 -1.01
N PHE A 359 -10.22 22.12 -1.44
CA PHE A 359 -10.12 22.70 -2.77
C PHE A 359 -8.76 23.37 -3.01
N VAL A 360 -8.29 24.21 -2.07
CA VAL A 360 -6.99 24.89 -2.14
C VAL A 360 -5.85 23.88 -2.28
N LEU A 361 -5.82 22.91 -1.36
CA LEU A 361 -4.70 21.98 -1.26
C LEU A 361 -4.71 20.95 -2.39
N THR A 362 -5.86 20.38 -2.74
CA THR A 362 -5.94 19.44 -3.89
C THR A 362 -5.62 20.14 -5.21
N SER A 363 -6.03 21.40 -5.40
CA SER A 363 -5.65 22.19 -6.57
C SER A 363 -4.14 22.41 -6.65
N ARG A 364 -3.49 22.74 -5.52
CA ARG A 364 -2.04 22.89 -5.46
C ARG A 364 -1.30 21.57 -5.70
N ILE A 365 -1.79 20.47 -5.10
CA ILE A 365 -1.24 19.13 -5.33
C ILE A 365 -1.38 18.74 -6.81
N ALA A 366 -2.54 18.99 -7.42
CA ALA A 366 -2.79 18.69 -8.82
C ALA A 366 -1.83 19.47 -9.73
N HIS A 367 -1.67 20.77 -9.50
CA HIS A 367 -0.69 21.60 -10.20
C HIS A 367 0.72 20.96 -10.12
N ASP A 368 1.21 20.72 -8.92
CA ASP A 368 2.56 20.18 -8.69
C ASP A 368 2.75 18.74 -9.21
N MET A 369 1.70 17.92 -9.14
CA MET A 369 1.68 16.57 -9.68
C MET A 369 1.93 16.59 -11.20
N TYR A 370 1.28 17.52 -11.90
CA TYR A 370 1.25 17.56 -13.36
C TYR A 370 2.26 18.53 -14.02
N LEU A 371 2.95 19.36 -13.24
CA LEU A 371 4.03 20.24 -13.71
C LEU A 371 5.20 19.47 -14.36
N SER A 372 5.72 18.46 -13.66
CA SER A 372 6.98 17.78 -14.03
C SER A 372 6.82 16.27 -14.19
N ARG A 373 7.76 15.65 -14.92
CA ARG A 373 7.83 14.18 -15.13
C ARG A 373 9.15 13.56 -14.66
N ASP A 374 10.06 14.40 -14.16
CA ASP A 374 11.45 14.09 -13.84
C ASP A 374 11.65 13.40 -12.48
N ARG A 375 10.64 13.46 -11.61
CA ARG A 375 10.70 12.91 -10.25
C ARG A 375 9.50 12.02 -9.92
N LYS A 376 9.72 11.01 -9.08
CA LYS A 376 8.66 10.16 -8.52
C LYS A 376 7.79 10.99 -7.56
N LYS A 377 6.48 10.74 -7.52
CA LYS A 377 5.50 11.51 -6.76
C LYS A 377 4.39 10.59 -6.23
N ILE A 378 3.93 10.81 -5.00
CA ILE A 378 2.82 10.04 -4.40
C ILE A 378 1.84 10.99 -3.73
N CYS A 379 0.57 10.89 -4.09
CA CYS A 379 -0.54 11.45 -3.34
C CYS A 379 -1.27 10.31 -2.63
N LEU A 380 -1.16 10.27 -1.30
CA LEU A 380 -1.82 9.29 -0.46
C LEU A 380 -3.02 9.92 0.24
N VAL A 381 -4.17 9.26 0.16
CA VAL A 381 -5.42 9.69 0.79
C VAL A 381 -5.93 8.57 1.68
N ASP A 382 -5.84 8.76 2.99
CA ASP A 382 -6.41 7.83 3.96
C ASP A 382 -7.89 8.15 4.21
N GLU A 383 -8.70 7.11 4.41
CA GLU A 383 -10.15 7.21 4.59
C GLU A 383 -10.86 8.03 3.49
N ALA A 384 -10.44 7.86 2.23
CA ALA A 384 -10.89 8.70 1.11
C ALA A 384 -12.41 8.82 1.00
N TRP A 385 -13.19 7.78 1.35
CA TRP A 385 -14.66 7.83 1.27
C TRP A 385 -15.29 8.93 2.16
N GLN A 386 -14.68 9.29 3.29
CA GLN A 386 -15.15 10.38 4.15
C GLN A 386 -14.97 11.75 3.50
N LEU A 387 -13.99 11.87 2.62
CA LEU A 387 -13.67 13.08 1.87
C LEU A 387 -14.49 13.16 0.57
N LEU A 388 -14.64 12.02 -0.09
CA LEU A 388 -15.27 11.85 -1.40
C LEU A 388 -16.80 11.98 -1.38
N GLY A 389 -17.46 11.61 -0.28
CA GLY A 389 -18.94 11.60 -0.21
C GLY A 389 -19.59 12.99 -0.12
N ALA A 390 -18.83 14.05 0.17
CA ALA A 390 -19.37 15.39 0.47
C ALA A 390 -18.96 16.49 -0.53
N ASP A 391 -17.97 16.23 -1.40
CA ASP A 391 -17.37 17.24 -2.25
C ASP A 391 -16.99 16.66 -3.63
N LYS A 392 -17.65 17.17 -4.68
CA LYS A 392 -17.55 16.64 -6.05
C LYS A 392 -16.15 16.87 -6.63
N GLU A 393 -15.54 17.98 -6.31
CA GLU A 393 -14.23 18.39 -6.80
C GLU A 393 -13.12 17.51 -6.22
N THR A 394 -13.19 17.17 -4.93
CA THR A 394 -12.26 16.20 -4.31
C THR A 394 -12.40 14.81 -4.95
N ALA A 395 -13.62 14.43 -5.35
CA ALA A 395 -13.87 13.21 -6.12
C ALA A 395 -13.27 13.24 -7.52
N GLU A 396 -13.44 14.34 -8.25
CA GLU A 396 -12.82 14.55 -9.56
C GLU A 396 -11.29 14.55 -9.48
N PHE A 397 -10.70 15.15 -8.43
CA PHE A 397 -9.25 15.13 -8.20
C PHE A 397 -8.70 13.71 -8.07
N ILE A 398 -9.35 12.85 -7.28
CA ILE A 398 -8.95 11.45 -7.10
C ILE A 398 -9.15 10.68 -8.41
N GLU A 399 -10.31 10.82 -9.07
CA GLU A 399 -10.59 10.14 -10.34
C GLU A 399 -9.56 10.52 -11.43
N GLU A 400 -9.26 11.82 -11.55
CA GLU A 400 -8.25 12.32 -12.48
C GLU A 400 -6.87 11.77 -12.14
N GLY A 401 -6.50 11.76 -10.86
CA GLY A 401 -5.27 11.15 -10.35
C GLY A 401 -5.11 9.71 -10.81
N TYR A 402 -6.12 8.87 -10.58
CA TYR A 402 -6.07 7.46 -11.01
C TYR A 402 -5.99 7.28 -12.53
N ARG A 403 -6.50 8.23 -13.31
CA ARG A 403 -6.52 8.16 -14.77
C ARG A 403 -5.26 8.76 -15.44
N ARG A 404 -4.63 9.77 -14.82
CA ARG A 404 -3.58 10.58 -15.45
C ARG A 404 -2.21 10.56 -14.76
N ALA A 405 -2.14 10.33 -13.45
CA ALA A 405 -0.90 10.49 -12.67
C ALA A 405 0.30 9.68 -13.22
N ARG A 406 0.05 8.48 -13.76
CA ARG A 406 1.07 7.64 -14.41
C ARG A 406 1.92 8.42 -15.43
N LYS A 407 1.29 9.27 -16.25
CA LYS A 407 1.97 10.03 -17.32
C LYS A 407 2.97 11.07 -16.77
N TYR A 408 2.87 11.37 -15.49
CA TYR A 408 3.68 12.36 -14.78
C TYR A 408 4.51 11.74 -13.66
N ASN A 409 4.78 10.44 -13.77
CA ASN A 409 5.55 9.69 -12.79
C ASN A 409 4.92 9.77 -11.38
N GLY A 410 3.59 9.87 -11.32
CA GLY A 410 2.81 9.99 -10.09
C GLY A 410 2.03 8.73 -9.74
N ILE A 411 1.85 8.51 -8.44
CA ILE A 411 1.03 7.48 -7.83
C ILE A 411 -0.08 8.15 -7.03
N PHE A 412 -1.32 7.70 -7.22
CA PHE A 412 -2.39 7.90 -6.25
C PHE A 412 -2.56 6.63 -5.41
N CYS A 413 -2.63 6.80 -4.10
CA CYS A 413 -2.81 5.71 -3.14
C CYS A 413 -4.01 6.04 -2.25
N VAL A 414 -5.09 5.24 -2.33
CA VAL A 414 -6.30 5.42 -1.51
C VAL A 414 -6.39 4.31 -0.49
N GLY A 415 -6.56 4.67 0.78
CA GLY A 415 -6.80 3.76 1.90
C GLY A 415 -8.26 3.76 2.37
N THR A 416 -8.83 2.59 2.63
CA THR A 416 -10.19 2.41 3.19
C THR A 416 -10.24 1.33 4.27
N GLN A 417 -11.32 1.25 5.05
CA GLN A 417 -11.48 0.26 6.14
C GLN A 417 -11.94 -1.11 5.63
N GLY A 418 -12.43 -1.17 4.41
CA GLY A 418 -12.81 -2.42 3.76
C GLY A 418 -12.96 -2.26 2.26
N ILE A 419 -13.06 -3.39 1.57
CA ILE A 419 -13.32 -3.42 0.12
C ILE A 419 -14.72 -2.86 -0.17
N GLU A 420 -15.68 -3.02 0.74
CA GLU A 420 -17.03 -2.46 0.66
C GLU A 420 -17.04 -0.93 0.50
N ASP A 421 -16.04 -0.25 1.07
CA ASP A 421 -15.95 1.21 1.02
C ASP A 421 -15.71 1.71 -0.40
N ALA A 422 -15.13 0.88 -1.27
CA ALA A 422 -14.98 1.19 -2.69
C ALA A 422 -16.34 1.43 -3.38
N PHE A 423 -17.42 0.86 -2.86
CA PHE A 423 -18.75 0.93 -3.47
C PHE A 423 -19.67 1.96 -2.80
N LYS A 424 -19.13 2.80 -1.91
CA LYS A 424 -19.92 3.86 -1.25
C LYS A 424 -20.11 5.11 -2.13
N ASN A 425 -19.20 5.37 -3.07
CA ASN A 425 -19.28 6.50 -4.00
C ASN A 425 -18.43 6.26 -5.26
N ASP A 426 -18.72 7.00 -6.33
CA ASP A 426 -18.12 6.84 -7.66
C ASP A 426 -16.60 7.00 -7.67
N ALA A 427 -16.06 7.94 -6.88
CA ALA A 427 -14.62 8.17 -6.83
C ALA A 427 -13.85 7.04 -6.13
N SER A 428 -14.40 6.48 -5.05
CA SER A 428 -13.82 5.31 -4.38
C SER A 428 -13.89 4.08 -5.30
N GLN A 429 -14.95 3.97 -6.08
CA GLN A 429 -15.12 2.90 -7.07
C GLN A 429 -14.15 3.06 -8.23
N ALA A 430 -13.92 4.29 -8.69
CA ALA A 430 -12.94 4.62 -9.71
C ALA A 430 -11.53 4.33 -9.20
N ALA A 431 -11.20 4.70 -7.96
CA ALA A 431 -9.92 4.38 -7.33
C ALA A 431 -9.69 2.86 -7.28
N TYR A 432 -10.66 2.09 -6.81
CA TYR A 432 -10.57 0.63 -6.78
C TYR A 432 -10.43 0.01 -8.17
N SER A 433 -11.26 0.43 -9.13
CA SER A 433 -11.30 -0.18 -10.47
C SER A 433 -10.07 0.17 -11.29
N ASN A 434 -9.55 1.40 -11.16
CA ASN A 434 -8.37 1.87 -11.89
C ASN A 434 -7.05 1.60 -11.16
N ALA A 435 -7.04 1.11 -9.92
CA ALA A 435 -5.81 0.70 -9.26
C ALA A 435 -5.29 -0.63 -9.82
N ASP A 436 -4.08 -0.62 -10.37
CA ASP A 436 -3.43 -1.87 -10.78
C ASP A 436 -2.84 -2.62 -9.58
N TRP A 437 -2.36 -1.88 -8.58
CA TRP A 437 -1.89 -2.46 -7.33
C TRP A 437 -3.00 -2.41 -6.30
N LYS A 438 -3.37 -3.56 -5.74
CA LYS A 438 -4.32 -3.63 -4.63
C LYS A 438 -3.69 -4.35 -3.45
N LEU A 439 -3.66 -3.69 -2.30
CA LEU A 439 -3.15 -4.23 -1.05
C LEU A 439 -4.34 -4.48 -0.12
N PHE A 440 -4.73 -5.74 -0.02
CA PHE A 440 -5.79 -6.15 0.88
C PHE A 440 -5.19 -6.70 2.15
N LEU A 441 -5.40 -6.02 3.27
CA LEU A 441 -5.11 -6.57 4.59
C LEU A 441 -6.31 -7.39 5.07
N ARG A 442 -6.31 -7.81 6.34
CA ARG A 442 -7.43 -8.52 6.95
C ARG A 442 -8.74 -7.74 6.76
N GLN A 443 -9.76 -8.43 6.24
CA GLN A 443 -11.12 -7.91 6.03
C GLN A 443 -12.08 -8.41 7.12
N ASP A 444 -13.26 -7.81 7.23
CA ASP A 444 -14.37 -8.44 7.94
C ASP A 444 -14.91 -9.60 7.08
N LYS A 445 -14.98 -10.80 7.68
CA LYS A 445 -15.33 -12.01 6.94
C LYS A 445 -16.77 -11.95 6.40
N LYS A 446 -17.72 -11.46 7.20
CA LYS A 446 -19.14 -11.43 6.82
C LYS A 446 -19.36 -10.41 5.71
N ASN A 447 -18.76 -9.22 5.83
CA ASN A 447 -18.84 -8.21 4.79
C ASN A 447 -18.21 -8.68 3.49
N LEU A 448 -17.03 -9.31 3.54
CA LEU A 448 -16.37 -9.85 2.36
C LEU A 448 -17.20 -10.96 1.68
N GLU A 449 -17.75 -11.89 2.46
CA GLU A 449 -18.62 -12.95 1.93
C GLU A 449 -19.86 -12.36 1.25
N LYS A 450 -20.51 -11.38 1.90
CA LYS A 450 -21.66 -10.67 1.35
C LYS A 450 -21.33 -9.90 0.06
N LEU A 451 -20.20 -9.19 -0.01
CA LEU A 451 -19.78 -8.48 -1.23
C LEU A 451 -19.60 -9.42 -2.43
N ILE A 452 -19.11 -10.63 -2.18
CA ILE A 452 -18.94 -11.66 -3.21
C ILE A 452 -20.30 -12.24 -3.62
N GLU A 453 -21.20 -12.49 -2.66
CA GLU A 453 -22.56 -12.98 -2.91
C GLU A 453 -23.41 -11.97 -3.68
N ASP A 454 -23.30 -10.69 -3.35
CA ASP A 454 -23.99 -9.57 -4.01
C ASP A 454 -23.39 -9.25 -5.40
N GLY A 455 -22.31 -9.93 -5.81
CA GLY A 455 -21.67 -9.76 -7.12
C GLY A 455 -20.91 -8.44 -7.30
N MET A 456 -20.65 -7.71 -6.21
CA MET A 456 -19.92 -6.43 -6.23
C MET A 456 -18.44 -6.62 -6.57
N VAL A 457 -17.88 -7.76 -6.16
CA VAL A 457 -16.49 -8.17 -6.47
C VAL A 457 -16.45 -9.62 -6.90
N ASN A 458 -15.54 -9.93 -7.83
CA ASN A 458 -15.29 -11.29 -8.26
C ASN A 458 -13.83 -11.67 -7.99
N PHE A 459 -13.62 -12.68 -7.16
CA PHE A 459 -12.30 -13.22 -6.85
C PHE A 459 -12.24 -14.70 -7.24
N SER A 460 -11.11 -15.12 -7.79
CA SER A 460 -10.88 -16.55 -8.00
C SER A 460 -10.97 -17.31 -6.67
N PRO A 461 -11.33 -18.61 -6.67
CA PRO A 461 -11.35 -19.41 -5.45
C PRO A 461 -10.01 -19.40 -4.70
N ALA A 462 -8.89 -19.27 -5.41
CA ALA A 462 -7.56 -19.14 -4.81
C ALA A 462 -7.40 -17.81 -4.07
N VAL A 463 -7.74 -16.69 -4.71
CA VAL A 463 -7.68 -15.35 -4.10
C VAL A 463 -8.62 -15.24 -2.90
N LYS A 464 -9.84 -15.77 -3.01
CA LYS A 464 -10.79 -15.83 -1.89
C LYS A 464 -10.20 -16.57 -0.68
N ARG A 465 -9.55 -17.72 -0.89
CA ARG A 465 -8.86 -18.45 0.18
C ARG A 465 -7.69 -17.66 0.76
N MET A 466 -6.92 -16.95 -0.06
CA MET A 466 -5.82 -16.11 0.40
C MET A 466 -6.35 -14.97 1.30
N LEU A 467 -7.33 -14.19 0.83
CA LEU A 467 -7.97 -13.10 1.58
C LEU A 467 -8.52 -13.56 2.93
N LEU A 468 -9.29 -14.66 2.95
CA LEU A 468 -9.87 -15.22 4.17
C LEU A 468 -8.82 -15.78 5.14
N SER A 469 -7.60 -16.07 4.66
CA SER A 469 -6.50 -16.58 5.48
C SER A 469 -5.61 -15.49 6.08
N LEU A 470 -5.80 -14.22 5.69
CA LEU A 470 -4.98 -13.11 6.17
C LEU A 470 -5.14 -12.94 7.68
N ARG A 471 -4.01 -12.82 8.38
CA ARG A 471 -3.95 -12.65 9.84
C ARG A 471 -3.03 -11.50 10.22
N THR A 472 -3.31 -10.91 11.37
CA THR A 472 -2.48 -9.89 12.00
C THR A 472 -2.13 -10.37 13.39
N GLU A 473 -0.85 -10.36 13.72
CA GLU A 473 -0.35 -10.60 15.07
C GLU A 473 0.21 -9.29 15.61
N ARG A 474 -0.52 -8.66 16.55
CA ARG A 474 -0.20 -7.33 17.07
C ARG A 474 1.23 -7.27 17.59
N GLY A 475 1.96 -6.23 17.19
CA GLY A 475 3.35 -6.01 17.57
C GLY A 475 4.36 -6.94 16.89
N ARG A 476 3.93 -7.78 15.95
CA ARG A 476 4.81 -8.72 15.23
C ARG A 476 4.71 -8.59 13.72
N PHE A 477 3.53 -8.85 13.14
CA PHE A 477 3.35 -8.73 11.70
C PHE A 477 1.89 -8.56 11.30
N SER A 478 1.69 -7.99 10.11
CA SER A 478 0.42 -8.00 9.40
C SER A 478 0.57 -8.71 8.08
N GLU A 479 -0.35 -9.63 7.76
CA GLU A 479 -0.42 -10.20 6.41
C GLU A 479 -1.28 -9.34 5.50
N MET A 480 -0.85 -9.21 4.25
CA MET A 480 -1.58 -8.57 3.18
C MET A 480 -1.51 -9.41 1.92
N LEU A 481 -2.58 -9.42 1.15
CA LEU A 481 -2.58 -9.88 -0.22
C LEU A 481 -2.23 -8.70 -1.12
N ILE A 482 -1.13 -8.83 -1.87
CA ILE A 482 -0.81 -7.94 -2.97
C ILE A 482 -1.39 -8.57 -4.23
N ALA A 483 -2.41 -7.91 -4.79
CA ALA A 483 -2.93 -8.21 -6.11
C ALA A 483 -2.31 -7.23 -7.11
N SER A 484 -1.78 -7.78 -8.20
CA SER A 484 -1.09 -7.03 -9.25
C SER A 484 -1.44 -7.60 -10.63
N PRO A 485 -1.13 -6.89 -11.73
CA PRO A 485 -1.29 -7.44 -13.07
C PRO A 485 -0.50 -8.73 -13.32
N ASN A 486 0.58 -8.95 -12.56
CA ASN A 486 1.47 -10.11 -12.69
C ASN A 486 1.08 -11.28 -11.77
N GLY A 487 0.00 -11.15 -11.01
CA GLY A 487 -0.52 -12.18 -10.11
C GLY A 487 -0.68 -11.70 -8.67
N ASP A 488 -1.21 -12.61 -7.87
CA ASP A 488 -1.63 -12.38 -6.48
C ASP A 488 -0.71 -13.13 -5.51
N SER A 489 -0.22 -12.45 -4.48
CA SER A 489 0.62 -13.08 -3.47
C SER A 489 0.37 -12.56 -2.06
N VAL A 490 0.44 -13.46 -1.08
CA VAL A 490 0.36 -13.09 0.34
C VAL A 490 1.76 -12.81 0.87
N VAL A 491 1.92 -11.63 1.45
CA VAL A 491 3.14 -11.20 2.12
C VAL A 491 2.84 -10.81 3.58
N ARG A 492 3.90 -10.76 4.38
CA ARG A 492 3.94 -10.25 5.75
C ARG A 492 4.72 -8.96 5.75
N HIS A 493 4.09 -7.93 6.28
CA HIS A 493 4.77 -6.74 6.76
C HIS A 493 5.20 -6.98 8.20
N ILE A 494 6.52 -6.97 8.44
CA ILE A 494 7.15 -7.17 9.74
C ILE A 494 7.86 -5.86 10.09
N PRO A 495 7.11 -4.86 10.60
CA PRO A 495 7.69 -3.58 10.98
C PRO A 495 8.56 -3.74 12.22
N ASP A 496 9.64 -2.96 12.30
CA ASP A 496 10.45 -2.86 13.49
C ASP A 496 9.69 -2.08 14.61
N PRO A 497 10.14 -2.17 15.86
CA PRO A 497 9.49 -1.51 17.00
C PRO A 497 9.37 0.01 16.87
N PHE A 498 10.37 0.67 16.26
CA PHE A 498 10.34 2.11 16.04
C PHE A 498 9.27 2.48 15.03
N SER A 499 9.24 1.80 13.88
CA SER A 499 8.21 2.03 12.85
C SER A 499 6.79 1.76 13.37
N LEU A 500 6.61 0.73 14.21
CA LEU A 500 5.34 0.48 14.89
C LEU A 500 4.92 1.61 15.81
N LEU A 501 5.86 2.16 16.58
CA LEU A 501 5.57 3.25 17.51
C LEU A 501 5.29 4.56 16.78
N MET A 502 6.08 4.85 15.74
CA MET A 502 5.91 6.01 14.87
C MET A 502 4.50 6.05 14.26
N ALA A 503 4.01 4.90 13.75
CA ALA A 503 2.69 4.76 13.14
C ALA A 503 1.56 4.46 14.15
N SER A 504 1.83 4.52 15.45
CA SER A 504 0.84 4.21 16.49
C SER A 504 -0.20 5.31 16.61
N THR A 505 -1.47 4.92 16.57
CA THR A 505 -2.63 5.80 16.81
C THR A 505 -3.26 5.56 18.20
N ASN A 506 -2.60 4.79 19.06
CA ASN A 506 -3.09 4.55 20.41
C ASN A 506 -2.98 5.84 21.24
N ALA A 507 -4.07 6.22 21.92
CA ALA A 507 -4.12 7.37 22.81
C ALA A 507 -3.00 7.39 23.86
N THR A 508 -2.58 6.23 24.40
CA THR A 508 -1.46 6.19 25.36
C THR A 508 -0.14 6.61 24.73
N ASP A 509 0.13 6.10 23.52
CA ASP A 509 1.36 6.38 22.79
C ASP A 509 1.38 7.83 22.32
N PHE A 510 0.24 8.32 21.83
CA PHE A 510 0.05 9.71 21.42
C PHE A 510 0.31 10.69 22.58
N ASN A 511 -0.36 10.49 23.71
CA ASN A 511 -0.23 11.38 24.87
C ASN A 511 1.19 11.38 25.45
N GLU A 512 1.85 10.21 25.48
CA GLU A 512 3.25 10.12 25.92
C GLU A 512 4.19 10.87 24.95
N CYS A 513 4.02 10.70 23.64
CA CYS A 513 4.80 11.41 22.63
C CYS A 513 4.62 12.93 22.75
N GLU A 514 3.37 13.41 22.77
CA GLU A 514 3.06 14.84 22.91
C GLU A 514 3.58 15.43 24.24
N SER A 515 3.55 14.66 25.34
CA SER A 515 4.15 15.10 26.60
C SER A 515 5.66 15.33 26.48
N LEU A 516 6.38 14.45 25.76
CA LEU A 516 7.82 14.60 25.53
C LEU A 516 8.12 15.76 24.58
N LEU A 517 7.32 15.94 23.53
CA LEU A 517 7.46 17.09 22.62
C LEU A 517 7.26 18.42 23.37
N ASN A 518 6.28 18.49 24.27
CA ASN A 518 6.05 19.67 25.12
C ASN A 518 7.18 19.94 26.12
N GLN A 519 8.00 18.93 26.45
CA GLN A 519 9.22 19.09 27.25
C GLN A 519 10.42 19.57 26.42
N GLY A 520 10.26 19.73 25.10
CA GLY A 520 11.30 20.22 24.20
C GLY A 520 12.11 19.12 23.50
N TYR A 521 11.76 17.85 23.67
CA TYR A 521 12.37 16.76 22.90
C TYR A 521 11.92 16.81 21.44
N SER A 522 12.78 16.45 20.51
CA SER A 522 12.41 16.18 19.12
C SER A 522 11.57 14.89 19.00
N THR A 523 10.84 14.72 17.89
CA THR A 523 10.07 13.49 17.63
C THR A 523 10.95 12.23 17.67
N MET A 524 12.17 12.32 17.16
CA MET A 524 13.13 11.21 17.20
C MET A 524 13.53 10.83 18.63
N GLU A 525 13.84 11.82 19.47
CA GLU A 525 14.18 11.61 20.87
C GLU A 525 12.99 11.09 21.67
N ALA A 526 11.79 11.63 21.44
CA ALA A 526 10.57 11.19 22.09
C ALA A 526 10.29 9.71 21.82
N LEU A 527 10.30 9.29 20.55
CA LEU A 527 10.10 7.88 20.17
C LEU A 527 11.21 6.98 20.73
N THR A 528 12.45 7.44 20.74
CA THR A 528 13.60 6.74 21.31
C THR A 528 13.42 6.50 22.82
N ILE A 529 13.04 7.53 23.57
CA ILE A 529 12.76 7.44 25.02
C ILE A 529 11.62 6.45 25.29
N MET A 530 10.54 6.53 24.51
CA MET A 530 9.39 5.62 24.62
C MET A 530 9.79 4.16 24.36
N LEU A 531 10.66 3.90 23.39
CA LEU A 531 11.19 2.55 23.13
C LEU A 531 12.05 2.03 24.27
N GLN A 532 12.97 2.85 24.79
CA GLN A 532 13.81 2.49 25.94
C GLN A 532 12.98 2.12 27.16
N ARG A 533 11.91 2.89 27.45
CA ARG A 533 10.95 2.58 28.53
C ARG A 533 10.24 1.24 28.35
N ARG A 534 10.10 0.77 27.10
CA ARG A 534 9.51 -0.52 26.75
C ARG A 534 10.53 -1.67 26.74
N GLY A 535 11.79 -1.41 27.11
CA GLY A 535 12.86 -2.40 27.09
C GLY A 535 13.27 -2.84 25.68
N GLN A 536 12.95 -2.03 24.66
CA GLN A 536 13.33 -2.25 23.28
C GLN A 536 14.75 -1.69 23.07
N LEU A 537 15.59 -2.42 22.32
CA LEU A 537 16.87 -1.89 21.86
C LEU A 537 16.59 -0.86 20.76
N VAL A 538 17.20 0.33 20.89
CA VAL A 538 17.12 1.42 19.91
C VAL A 538 18.29 1.33 18.94
#